data_AF-V8PHY8-F1
#
_entry.id   AF-V8PHY8-F1
#
_cell.length_a   1.000
_cell.length_b   1.000
_cell.length_c   1.000
_cell.angle_alpha   90.00
_cell.angle_beta   90.00
_cell.angle_gamma   90.00
#
_symmetry.space_group_name_H-M   'P 1'
#
loop_
_entity.id
_entity.type
_entity.pdbx_description
1 polymer ?
#
loop_
_entity_poly.entity_id
_entity_poly.type
_entity_poly.pdbx_seq_one_letter_code
_entity_poly.pdbx_strand_id
1 'polypeptide(L)'
;MAAATALQIVGLILGGIGTVGTFAITGMPQWRVTAFIENNVVVFETFWEGLWMNCIRQESIRMQCKVYDSLLALPPDLQASRGLMCAASALAFLAFAVAVLGMKCTQCTGNDDRIKGYILLAGGISFILTGIVVLIPVCFVAHNIIRDFYNPVITVAQKRELGEALYIGWASAFCLVAGGAILCCFCRCDEKTRSYRYSLPSQPTTYRSHNIQRRAESAYSKIQAMAWLLGIVGMFGTVIVTLMPQWKVSAFTGNNIIVFETIWEGLWMVCVSHIKNYQCEFYKSILALPPLLDAARALMCTACALSVLACLIALAGMKCVRSPGNNEKVKRNFLFTAGVSFFLAGVLVLIPVSCIANDIIEDFYNPEIQAARKRELGAALYLGWVSGAFLICGGGMFCGFCCCPEEPEIYQHSAPCSEIKPMAMRSY
;
A
#
# COMPACT_ATOMS: atom_id res chain seq x y z
N MET A 1 30.21 -1.02 -1.35
CA MET A 1 29.01 -0.81 -2.19
C MET A 1 27.85 -1.72 -1.79
N ALA A 2 28.02 -3.05 -1.68
CA ALA A 2 26.95 -3.98 -1.29
C ALA A 2 26.28 -3.70 0.07
N ALA A 3 27.06 -3.37 1.10
CA ALA A 3 26.51 -3.01 2.42
C ALA A 3 25.66 -1.72 2.37
N ALA A 4 26.03 -0.77 1.51
CA ALA A 4 25.36 0.52 1.40
C ALA A 4 24.03 0.40 0.63
N THR A 5 23.96 -0.46 -0.38
CA THR A 5 22.71 -0.79 -1.08
C THR A 5 21.77 -1.63 -0.23
N ALA A 6 22.30 -2.58 0.56
CA ALA A 6 21.50 -3.34 1.51
C ALA A 6 20.83 -2.43 2.55
N LEU A 7 21.56 -1.44 3.06
CA LEU A 7 21.03 -0.47 4.02
C LEU A 7 19.90 0.40 3.44
N GLN A 8 19.99 0.81 2.16
CA GLN A 8 18.91 1.53 1.47
C GLN A 8 17.64 0.67 1.34
N ILE A 9 17.79 -0.60 0.98
CA ILE A 9 16.67 -1.53 0.83
C ILE A 9 15.99 -1.78 2.19
N VAL A 10 16.79 -1.98 3.25
CA VAL A 10 16.26 -2.12 4.61
C VAL A 10 15.49 -0.87 5.04
N GLY A 11 16.04 0.32 4.78
CA GLY A 11 15.36 1.59 5.05
C GLY A 11 14.03 1.73 4.30
N LEU A 12 13.98 1.31 3.03
CA LEU A 12 12.76 1.31 2.24
C LEU A 12 11.71 0.33 2.77
N ILE A 13 12.12 -0.90 3.13
CA ILE A 13 11.20 -1.91 3.67
C ILE A 13 10.59 -1.44 5.00
N LEU A 14 11.41 -0.90 5.90
CA LEU A 14 10.93 -0.32 7.17
C LEU A 14 9.98 0.85 6.95
N GLY A 15 10.31 1.76 6.02
CA GLY A 15 9.43 2.86 5.62
C GLY A 15 8.10 2.36 5.04
N GLY A 16 8.13 1.32 4.20
CA GLY A 16 6.94 0.69 3.63
C GLY A 16 6.01 0.06 4.67
N ILE A 17 6.58 -0.69 5.63
CA ILE A 17 5.82 -1.26 6.75
C ILE A 17 5.15 -0.14 7.56
N GLY A 18 5.89 0.94 7.85
CA GLY A 18 5.36 2.11 8.53
C GLY A 18 4.26 2.86 7.74
N THR A 19 4.38 2.94 6.42
CA THR A 19 3.32 3.51 5.57
C THR A 19 2.04 2.68 5.67
N VAL A 20 2.14 1.36 5.54
CA VAL A 20 0.98 0.45 5.66
C VAL A 20 0.36 0.51 7.06
N GLY A 21 1.20 0.51 8.10
CA GLY A 21 0.75 0.67 9.49
C GLY A 21 -0.05 1.96 9.69
N THR A 22 0.44 3.08 9.14
CA THR A 22 -0.23 4.39 9.23
C THR A 22 -1.64 4.37 8.63
N PHE A 23 -1.84 3.73 7.48
CA PHE A 23 -3.17 3.53 6.90
C PHE A 23 -4.06 2.66 7.80
N ALA A 24 -3.52 1.56 8.34
CA ALA A 24 -4.27 0.65 9.21
C ALA A 24 -4.77 1.35 10.49
N ILE A 25 -3.91 2.10 11.18
CA ILE A 25 -4.26 2.82 12.41
C ILE A 25 -5.32 3.89 12.15
N THR A 26 -5.23 4.57 11.00
CA THR A 26 -6.20 5.61 10.61
C THR A 26 -7.60 5.02 10.44
N GLY A 27 -7.72 3.78 9.95
CA GLY A 27 -9.00 3.10 9.77
C GLY A 27 -9.53 2.34 10.99
N MET A 28 -8.65 1.97 11.93
CA MET A 28 -9.01 1.09 13.05
C MET A 28 -9.87 1.82 14.11
N PRO A 29 -10.94 1.18 14.65
CA PRO A 29 -11.79 1.80 15.66
C PRO A 29 -11.26 1.67 17.11
N GLN A 30 -10.10 1.04 17.30
CA GLN A 30 -9.59 0.64 18.62
C GLN A 30 -8.55 1.65 19.16
N TRP A 31 -8.87 2.94 19.19
CA TRP A 31 -7.94 3.96 19.72
C TRP A 31 -8.05 4.12 21.24
N ARG A 32 -9.27 4.06 21.78
CA ARG A 32 -9.54 4.16 23.23
C ARG A 32 -10.51 3.06 23.62
N VAL A 33 -10.27 2.40 24.75
CA VAL A 33 -11.16 1.35 25.25
C VAL A 33 -11.69 1.77 26.62
N THR A 34 -12.97 1.56 26.90
CA THR A 34 -13.53 1.74 28.25
C THR A 34 -14.38 0.53 28.58
N ALA A 35 -14.11 -0.10 29.72
CA ALA A 35 -14.94 -1.18 30.27
C ALA A 35 -15.74 -0.63 31.45
N PHE A 36 -17.06 -0.53 31.30
CA PHE A 36 -17.94 -0.12 32.40
C PHE A 36 -18.18 -1.33 33.31
N ILE A 37 -17.68 -1.26 34.54
CA ILE A 37 -17.90 -2.25 35.59
C ILE A 37 -18.47 -1.47 36.78
N GLU A 38 -19.79 -1.34 36.85
CA GLU A 38 -20.46 -0.75 37.99
C GLU A 38 -21.11 -1.85 38.84
N ASN A 39 -20.92 -1.80 40.17
CA ASN A 39 -21.42 -2.80 41.12
C ASN A 39 -22.96 -2.92 41.18
N ASN A 40 -23.70 -2.16 40.37
CA ASN A 40 -25.17 -2.13 40.34
C ASN A 40 -25.80 -2.24 38.94
N VAL A 41 -25.01 -2.52 37.89
CA VAL A 41 -25.54 -2.71 36.52
C VAL A 41 -25.20 -4.12 36.03
N VAL A 42 -26.24 -4.90 35.71
CA VAL A 42 -26.20 -6.33 35.35
C VAL A 42 -25.58 -6.60 33.95
N VAL A 43 -24.88 -5.63 33.35
CA VAL A 43 -24.39 -5.71 31.97
C VAL A 43 -22.98 -5.14 31.86
N PHE A 44 -22.01 -5.98 31.51
CA PHE A 44 -20.67 -5.51 31.17
C PHE A 44 -20.69 -4.98 29.72
N GLU A 45 -20.34 -3.70 29.56
CA GLU A 45 -20.26 -3.05 28.25
C GLU A 45 -18.84 -2.57 27.99
N THR A 46 -18.23 -3.03 26.88
CA THR A 46 -16.93 -2.53 26.42
C THR A 46 -17.12 -1.59 25.25
N PHE A 47 -16.68 -0.34 25.41
CA PHE A 47 -16.73 0.67 24.36
C PHE A 47 -15.34 0.85 23.77
N TRP A 48 -15.32 0.99 22.45
CA TRP A 48 -14.14 1.20 21.62
C TRP A 48 -14.35 2.51 20.87
N GLU A 49 -13.60 3.54 21.19
CA GLU A 49 -13.66 4.79 20.45
C GLU A 49 -12.54 4.82 19.42
N GLY A 50 -12.93 4.95 18.16
CA GLY A 50 -12.05 5.10 17.04
C GLY A 50 -12.01 6.51 16.50
N LEU A 51 -11.15 6.69 15.49
CA LEU A 51 -11.07 7.95 14.78
C LEU A 51 -12.36 8.22 14.01
N TRP A 52 -12.92 7.27 13.27
CA TRP A 52 -14.08 7.50 12.38
C TRP A 52 -15.40 6.95 12.90
N MET A 53 -15.34 5.99 13.82
CA MET A 53 -16.50 5.34 14.41
C MET A 53 -16.19 4.98 15.86
N ASN A 54 -17.21 4.88 16.71
CA ASN A 54 -17.12 4.21 18.00
C ASN A 54 -17.85 2.86 17.93
N CYS A 55 -17.52 1.90 18.78
CA CYS A 55 -18.13 0.58 18.85
C CYS A 55 -18.41 0.18 20.28
N ILE A 56 -19.48 -0.57 20.51
CA ILE A 56 -19.95 -1.00 21.84
C ILE A 56 -20.21 -2.50 21.78
N ARG A 57 -19.68 -3.25 22.74
CA ARG A 57 -19.98 -4.68 22.94
C ARG A 57 -20.78 -4.84 24.22
N GLN A 58 -21.94 -5.49 24.13
CA GLN A 58 -22.80 -5.84 25.27
C GLN A 58 -22.79 -7.38 25.42
N GLU A 59 -22.79 -7.92 26.65
CA GLU A 59 -22.44 -9.34 26.94
C GLU A 59 -23.25 -10.43 26.20
N SER A 60 -24.39 -10.09 25.60
CA SER A 60 -25.24 -11.02 24.85
C SER A 60 -25.69 -10.50 23.47
N ILE A 61 -25.20 -9.33 23.03
CA ILE A 61 -25.66 -8.65 21.80
C ILE A 61 -24.49 -8.32 20.86
N ARG A 62 -24.80 -8.35 19.57
CA ARG A 62 -24.03 -7.88 18.42
C ARG A 62 -23.28 -6.57 18.70
N MET A 63 -21.99 -6.51 18.35
CA MET A 63 -21.15 -5.30 18.40
C MET A 63 -21.85 -4.14 17.66
N GLN A 64 -22.09 -3.02 18.35
CA GLN A 64 -22.75 -1.83 17.82
C GLN A 64 -21.71 -0.76 17.49
N CYS A 65 -21.37 -0.53 16.22
CA CYS A 65 -20.47 0.55 15.80
C CYS A 65 -21.21 1.79 15.29
N LYS A 66 -21.07 2.97 15.85
CA LYS A 66 -21.67 4.19 15.29
C LYS A 66 -20.62 5.08 14.61
N VAL A 67 -20.85 5.45 13.34
CA VAL A 67 -20.07 6.52 12.67
C VAL A 67 -20.52 7.86 13.24
N TYR A 68 -19.58 8.78 13.46
CA TYR A 68 -19.93 10.08 14.05
C TYR A 68 -20.72 10.94 13.06
N ASP A 69 -21.97 11.29 13.42
CA ASP A 69 -22.93 12.04 12.59
C ASP A 69 -22.48 13.46 12.21
N SER A 70 -21.52 14.04 12.93
CA SER A 70 -21.02 15.40 12.69
C SER A 70 -19.55 15.50 13.03
N LEU A 71 -18.76 16.14 12.16
CA LEU A 71 -17.32 16.37 12.36
C LEU A 71 -17.02 17.18 13.64
N LEU A 72 -18.01 17.94 14.15
CA LEU A 72 -17.93 18.80 15.32
C LEU A 72 -18.40 18.17 16.65
N ALA A 73 -18.99 16.96 16.60
CA ALA A 73 -19.56 16.30 17.78
C ALA A 73 -18.58 15.32 18.46
N LEU A 74 -17.30 15.37 18.11
CA LEU A 74 -16.25 14.49 18.60
C LEU A 74 -15.43 15.19 19.69
N PRO A 75 -14.85 14.47 20.68
CA PRO A 75 -13.90 15.07 21.60
C PRO A 75 -12.78 15.79 20.84
N PRO A 76 -12.37 16.99 21.26
CA PRO A 76 -11.43 17.83 20.53
C PRO A 76 -10.10 17.11 20.23
N ASP A 77 -9.66 16.23 21.14
CA ASP A 77 -8.44 15.43 21.01
C ASP A 77 -8.47 14.47 19.81
N LEU A 78 -9.62 13.81 19.59
CA LEU A 78 -9.82 12.89 18.48
C LEU A 78 -10.00 13.66 17.15
N GLN A 79 -10.57 14.87 17.19
CA GLN A 79 -10.77 15.69 15.99
C GLN A 79 -9.44 16.20 15.44
N ALA A 80 -8.55 16.68 16.31
CA ALA A 80 -7.18 17.03 15.93
C ALA A 80 -6.42 15.81 15.38
N SER A 81 -6.61 14.65 16.01
CA SER A 81 -5.98 13.39 15.58
C SER A 81 -6.42 12.93 14.19
N ARG A 82 -7.70 13.13 13.81
CA ARG A 82 -8.18 12.86 12.43
C ARG A 82 -7.38 13.61 11.38
N GLY A 83 -7.25 14.93 11.54
CA GLY A 83 -6.54 15.78 10.59
C GLY A 83 -5.08 15.38 10.45
N LEU A 84 -4.41 15.14 11.58
CA LEU A 84 -3.00 14.72 11.62
C LEU A 84 -2.78 13.35 10.98
N MET A 85 -3.64 12.36 11.24
CA MET A 85 -3.51 11.02 10.66
C MET A 85 -3.80 11.00 9.15
N CYS A 86 -4.76 11.80 8.67
CA CYS A 86 -4.99 11.98 7.22
C CYS A 86 -3.79 12.63 6.53
N ALA A 87 -3.25 13.70 7.11
CA ALA A 87 -2.06 14.37 6.59
C ALA A 87 -0.85 13.43 6.60
N ALA A 88 -0.65 12.68 7.69
CA ALA A 88 0.39 11.66 7.80
C ALA A 88 0.26 10.58 6.72
N SER A 89 -0.95 10.09 6.46
CA SER A 89 -1.18 9.05 5.44
C SER A 89 -0.80 9.55 4.04
N ALA A 90 -1.15 10.78 3.69
CA ALA A 90 -0.77 11.40 2.42
C ALA A 90 0.76 11.60 2.32
N LEU A 91 1.38 12.10 3.40
CA LEU A 91 2.83 12.28 3.47
C LEU A 91 3.59 10.95 3.42
N ALA A 92 3.09 9.89 4.05
CA ALA A 92 3.68 8.55 4.03
C ALA A 92 3.73 7.97 2.62
N PHE A 93 2.65 8.16 1.85
CA PHE A 93 2.57 7.73 0.46
C PHE A 93 3.56 8.51 -0.42
N LEU A 94 3.60 9.84 -0.28
CA LEU A 94 4.53 10.69 -1.03
C LEU A 94 5.99 10.39 -0.66
N ALA A 95 6.31 10.21 0.62
CA ALA A 95 7.64 9.87 1.12
C ALA A 95 8.11 8.53 0.55
N PHE A 96 7.23 7.52 0.52
CA PHE A 96 7.53 6.23 -0.07
C PHE A 96 7.82 6.34 -1.58
N ALA A 97 7.00 7.07 -2.33
CA ALA A 97 7.23 7.29 -3.76
C ALA A 97 8.56 8.00 -4.03
N VAL A 98 8.86 9.07 -3.28
CA VAL A 98 10.12 9.83 -3.42
C VAL A 98 11.34 8.98 -3.03
N ALA A 99 11.26 8.21 -1.96
CA ALA A 99 12.35 7.34 -1.52
C ALA A 99 12.72 6.29 -2.57
N VAL A 100 11.72 5.75 -3.30
CA VAL A 100 11.97 4.76 -4.36
C VAL A 100 12.69 5.40 -5.55
N LEU A 101 12.28 6.61 -5.94
CA LEU A 101 12.93 7.36 -7.02
C LEU A 101 14.37 7.77 -6.67
N GLY A 102 14.68 7.94 -5.38
CA GLY A 102 16.01 8.35 -4.91
C GLY A 102 17.03 7.23 -4.73
N MET A 103 16.62 5.95 -4.76
CA MET A 103 17.55 4.84 -4.52
C MET A 103 18.68 4.84 -5.55
N LYS A 104 19.91 4.48 -5.13
CA LYS A 104 21.04 4.33 -6.06
C LYS A 104 20.83 3.20 -7.05
N CYS A 105 20.05 2.22 -6.61
CA CYS A 105 19.53 1.16 -7.46
C CYS A 105 18.30 1.63 -8.26
N THR A 106 18.07 2.92 -8.49
CA THR A 106 17.00 3.39 -9.37
C THR A 106 17.56 4.47 -10.31
N GLN A 107 17.81 4.11 -11.57
CA GLN A 107 18.37 4.97 -12.61
C GLN A 107 17.32 5.64 -13.50
N CYS A 108 16.07 5.69 -13.05
CA CYS A 108 14.99 6.32 -13.80
C CYS A 108 15.14 7.86 -13.86
N THR A 109 15.89 8.44 -12.92
CA THR A 109 16.17 9.89 -12.80
C THR A 109 17.63 10.20 -13.12
N GLY A 110 18.03 10.02 -14.38
CA GLY A 110 19.36 10.40 -14.87
C GLY A 110 20.56 9.68 -14.21
N ASN A 111 21.76 9.99 -14.69
CA ASN A 111 23.02 9.41 -14.19
C ASN A 111 23.67 10.24 -13.08
N ASP A 112 23.03 11.31 -12.60
CA ASP A 112 23.64 12.19 -11.61
C ASP A 112 23.38 11.67 -10.19
N ASP A 113 24.41 11.03 -9.62
CA ASP A 113 24.41 10.52 -8.25
C ASP A 113 24.12 11.61 -7.21
N ARG A 114 24.42 12.88 -7.52
CA ARG A 114 24.14 14.02 -6.61
C ARG A 114 22.65 14.26 -6.46
N ILE A 115 21.94 14.31 -7.59
CA ILE A 115 20.49 14.55 -7.62
C ILE A 115 19.76 13.40 -6.91
N LYS A 116 20.18 12.15 -7.15
CA LYS A 116 19.63 10.97 -6.44
C LYS A 116 19.88 11.03 -4.94
N GLY A 117 21.07 11.45 -4.52
CA GLY A 117 21.39 11.68 -3.11
C GLY A 117 20.43 12.68 -2.45
N TYR A 118 20.15 13.81 -3.09
CA TYR A 118 19.20 14.80 -2.60
C TYR A 118 17.75 14.29 -2.57
N ILE A 119 17.31 13.56 -3.61
CA ILE A 119 15.97 12.96 -3.66
C ILE A 119 15.81 11.92 -2.54
N LEU A 120 16.83 11.08 -2.32
CA LEU A 120 16.82 10.08 -1.25
C LEU A 120 16.83 10.73 0.13
N LEU A 121 17.60 11.81 0.31
CA LEU A 121 17.62 12.59 1.54
C LEU A 121 16.25 13.24 1.79
N ALA A 122 15.62 13.83 0.77
CA ALA A 122 14.28 14.37 0.87
C ALA A 122 13.24 13.29 1.23
N GLY A 123 13.36 12.10 0.64
CA GLY A 123 12.58 10.90 1.00
C GLY A 123 12.78 10.46 2.45
N GLY A 124 14.02 10.43 2.93
CA GLY A 124 14.33 10.10 4.33
C GLY A 124 13.78 11.13 5.32
N ILE A 125 13.95 12.42 5.03
CA ILE A 125 13.44 13.53 5.86
C ILE A 125 11.91 13.50 5.92
N SER A 126 11.25 13.30 4.77
CA SER A 126 9.79 13.18 4.71
C SER A 126 9.27 11.95 5.46
N PHE A 127 9.98 10.81 5.44
CA PHE A 127 9.63 9.67 6.30
C PHE A 127 9.75 9.97 7.79
N ILE A 128 10.82 10.64 8.22
CA ILE A 128 10.98 11.06 9.61
C ILE A 128 9.86 12.03 10.01
N LEU A 129 9.57 13.03 9.17
CA LEU A 129 8.50 13.99 9.40
C LEU A 129 7.15 13.28 9.53
N THR A 130 6.87 12.34 8.62
CA THR A 130 5.66 11.52 8.67
C THR A 130 5.57 10.74 9.98
N GLY A 131 6.64 10.05 10.39
CA GLY A 131 6.67 9.31 11.66
C GLY A 131 6.42 10.20 12.88
N ILE A 132 6.95 11.43 12.88
CA ILE A 132 6.67 12.42 13.93
C ILE A 132 5.19 12.83 13.91
N VAL A 133 4.62 13.12 12.73
CA VAL A 133 3.21 13.49 12.59
C VAL A 133 2.28 12.34 13.01
N VAL A 134 2.68 11.07 12.87
CA VAL A 134 1.96 9.90 13.43
C VAL A 134 2.13 9.79 14.95
N LEU A 135 3.33 10.05 15.48
CA LEU A 135 3.56 10.00 16.94
C LEU A 135 2.77 11.03 17.71
N ILE A 136 2.63 12.25 17.19
CA ILE A 136 1.92 13.35 17.87
C ILE A 136 0.50 12.94 18.32
N PRO A 137 -0.42 12.53 17.43
CA PRO A 137 -1.77 12.16 17.83
C PRO A 137 -1.81 10.89 18.68
N VAL A 138 -0.97 9.89 18.39
CA VAL A 138 -0.93 8.62 19.16
C VAL A 138 -0.48 8.88 20.61
N CYS A 139 0.61 9.63 20.79
CA CYS A 139 1.12 9.97 22.12
C CYS A 139 0.21 10.95 22.85
N PHE A 140 -0.42 11.89 22.15
CA PHE A 140 -1.36 12.84 22.74
C PHE A 140 -2.59 12.12 23.30
N VAL A 141 -3.20 11.22 22.50
CA VAL A 141 -4.33 10.41 22.95
C VAL A 141 -3.94 9.50 24.13
N ALA A 142 -2.78 8.84 24.06
CA ALA A 142 -2.27 8.03 25.17
C ALA A 142 -2.04 8.85 26.46
N HIS A 143 -1.47 10.05 26.34
CA HIS A 143 -1.23 10.94 27.47
C HIS A 143 -2.54 11.34 28.17
N ASN A 144 -3.57 11.69 27.39
CA ASN A 144 -4.87 12.06 27.95
C ASN A 144 -5.55 10.88 28.65
N ILE A 145 -5.46 9.66 28.10
CA ILE A 145 -5.98 8.43 28.75
C ILE A 145 -5.28 8.20 30.10
N ILE A 146 -3.96 8.29 30.13
CA ILE A 146 -3.18 8.10 31.36
C ILE A 146 -3.52 9.17 32.39
N ARG A 147 -3.63 10.43 31.97
CA ARG A 147 -4.02 11.54 32.84
C ARG A 147 -5.42 11.34 33.42
N ASP A 148 -6.37 10.90 32.60
CA ASP A 148 -7.74 10.57 33.03
C ASP A 148 -7.73 9.42 34.06
N PHE A 149 -6.88 8.40 33.87
CA PHE A 149 -6.79 7.26 34.79
C PHE A 149 -6.38 7.64 36.22
N TYR A 150 -5.51 8.65 36.37
CA TYR A 150 -5.04 9.16 37.67
C TYR A 150 -5.88 10.33 38.23
N ASN A 151 -6.88 10.81 37.50
CA ASN A 151 -7.71 11.92 37.94
C ASN A 151 -8.75 11.43 38.98
N PRO A 152 -8.73 11.93 40.23
CA PRO A 152 -9.64 11.49 41.29
C PRO A 152 -11.11 11.87 41.05
N VAL A 153 -11.38 12.76 40.08
CA VAL A 153 -12.74 13.20 39.72
C VAL A 153 -13.46 12.16 38.85
N ILE A 154 -12.73 11.24 38.21
CA ILE A 154 -13.31 10.25 37.30
C ILE A 154 -13.68 8.99 38.07
N THR A 155 -14.93 8.54 37.92
CA THR A 155 -15.41 7.31 38.57
C THR A 155 -14.73 6.08 37.98
N VAL A 156 -14.62 5.01 38.77
CA VAL A 156 -13.95 3.75 38.34
C VAL A 156 -14.58 3.18 37.07
N ALA A 157 -15.89 3.38 36.88
CA ALA A 157 -16.63 2.94 35.70
C ALA A 157 -16.28 3.71 34.41
N GLN A 158 -15.70 4.92 34.49
CA GLN A 158 -15.33 5.74 33.33
C GLN A 158 -13.84 5.69 33.00
N LYS A 159 -13.08 4.80 33.63
CA LYS A 159 -11.65 4.67 33.36
C LYS A 159 -11.41 4.17 31.93
N ARG A 160 -10.51 4.89 31.25
CA ARG A 160 -10.10 4.63 29.87
C ARG A 160 -8.82 3.81 29.88
N GLU A 161 -8.76 2.83 28.98
CA GLU A 161 -7.63 1.99 28.68
C GLU A 161 -7.06 2.33 27.30
N LEU A 162 -5.79 1.98 27.10
CA LEU A 162 -5.07 2.17 25.84
C LEU A 162 -5.61 1.16 24.80
N GLY A 163 -6.06 1.67 23.65
CA GLY A 163 -6.51 0.81 22.56
C GLY A 163 -5.38 0.18 21.75
N GLU A 164 -5.67 -0.95 21.11
CA GLU A 164 -4.72 -1.70 20.27
C GLU A 164 -4.09 -0.85 19.15
N ALA A 165 -4.87 0.10 18.60
CA ALA A 165 -4.41 0.99 17.54
C ALA A 165 -3.24 1.88 17.98
N LEU A 166 -3.14 2.22 19.27
CA LEU A 166 -2.06 3.06 19.80
C LEU A 166 -0.71 2.33 19.77
N TYR A 167 -0.69 1.04 20.11
CA TYR A 167 0.52 0.22 20.07
C TYR A 167 1.02 0.04 18.63
N ILE A 168 0.12 -0.22 17.69
CA ILE A 168 0.44 -0.26 16.25
C ILE A 168 0.93 1.12 15.80
N GLY A 169 0.34 2.20 16.32
CA GLY A 169 0.79 3.59 16.18
C GLY A 169 2.26 3.80 16.46
N TRP A 170 2.69 3.41 17.66
CA TRP A 170 4.09 3.51 18.06
C TRP A 170 5.01 2.65 17.21
N ALA A 171 4.63 1.41 16.92
CA ALA A 171 5.42 0.51 16.09
C ALA A 171 5.60 1.08 14.68
N SER A 172 4.50 1.54 14.06
CA SER A 172 4.47 2.15 12.73
C SER A 172 5.37 3.38 12.65
N ALA A 173 5.25 4.28 13.63
CA ALA A 173 6.05 5.49 13.65
C ALA A 173 7.54 5.21 13.91
N PHE A 174 7.86 4.23 14.77
CA PHE A 174 9.25 3.80 14.95
C PHE A 174 9.83 3.24 13.65
N CYS A 175 9.07 2.42 12.91
CA CYS A 175 9.48 1.93 11.60
C CYS A 175 9.71 3.07 10.58
N LEU A 176 8.82 4.07 10.54
CA LEU A 176 8.98 5.25 9.67
C LEU A 176 10.22 6.07 10.01
N VAL A 177 10.44 6.37 11.31
CA VAL A 177 11.58 7.16 11.77
C VAL A 177 12.88 6.39 11.57
N ALA A 178 12.93 5.10 11.91
CA ALA A 178 14.10 4.25 11.69
C ALA A 178 14.41 4.12 10.20
N GLY A 179 13.40 3.84 9.36
CA GLY A 179 13.56 3.78 7.90
C GLY A 179 14.08 5.09 7.32
N GLY A 180 13.49 6.22 7.72
CA GLY A 180 13.93 7.55 7.28
C GLY A 180 15.34 7.92 7.78
N ALA A 181 15.69 7.59 9.03
CA ALA A 181 17.02 7.82 9.59
C ALA A 181 18.09 7.02 8.84
N ILE A 182 17.81 5.75 8.55
CA ILE A 182 18.68 4.88 7.75
C ILE A 182 18.92 5.48 6.35
N LEU A 183 17.86 5.97 5.69
CA LEU A 183 17.95 6.61 4.38
C LEU A 183 18.72 7.95 4.43
N CYS A 184 18.56 8.74 5.50
CA CYS A 184 19.31 9.98 5.72
C CYS A 184 20.81 9.74 6.00
N CYS A 185 21.14 8.72 6.81
CA CYS A 185 22.51 8.35 7.15
C CYS A 185 23.34 7.96 5.92
N PHE A 186 22.69 7.40 4.90
CA PHE A 186 23.32 7.04 3.65
C PHE A 186 23.96 8.26 2.94
N CYS A 187 23.27 9.40 2.89
CA CYS A 187 23.77 10.60 2.22
C CYS A 187 25.06 11.12 2.89
N ARG A 188 25.13 11.09 4.23
CA ARG A 188 26.31 11.52 5.00
C ARG A 188 27.53 10.60 4.82
N CYS A 189 27.31 9.30 4.57
CA CYS A 189 28.38 8.35 4.32
C CYS A 189 28.98 8.48 2.91
N ASP A 190 28.16 8.85 1.93
CA ASP A 190 28.62 9.06 0.55
C ASP A 190 29.50 10.31 0.45
N GLU A 191 29.14 11.38 1.16
CA GLU A 191 29.90 12.64 1.20
C GLU A 191 31.32 12.45 1.80
N LYS A 192 31.43 11.73 2.92
CA LYS A 192 32.74 11.41 3.55
C LYS A 192 33.63 10.54 2.68
N THR A 193 33.06 9.60 1.93
CA THR A 193 33.83 8.68 1.07
C THR A 193 34.34 9.38 -0.21
N ARG A 194 33.63 10.43 -0.66
CA ARG A 194 33.95 11.17 -1.90
C ARG A 194 35.03 12.24 -1.70
N SER A 195 35.19 12.76 -0.48
CA SER A 195 36.27 13.70 -0.13
C SER A 195 37.68 13.12 -0.38
N TYR A 196 37.83 11.80 -0.45
CA TYR A 196 39.09 11.12 -0.73
C TYR A 196 39.34 10.80 -2.21
N ARG A 197 38.40 11.12 -3.12
CA ARG A 197 38.50 10.72 -4.54
C ARG A 197 38.32 11.92 -5.46
N TYR A 198 39.25 12.87 -5.39
CA TYR A 198 39.47 13.88 -6.43
C TYR A 198 40.64 13.47 -7.30
N SER A 199 40.37 13.05 -8.54
CA SER A 199 41.11 13.36 -9.78
C SER A 199 40.88 12.28 -10.86
N LEU A 200 40.27 12.67 -11.98
CA LEU A 200 40.77 12.53 -13.36
C LEU A 200 39.64 12.84 -14.36
N PRO A 201 39.88 13.71 -15.36
CA PRO A 201 38.90 14.00 -16.40
C PRO A 201 38.92 12.90 -17.48
N SER A 202 37.75 12.35 -17.82
CA SER A 202 37.57 11.38 -18.90
C SER A 202 37.19 12.09 -20.21
N GLN A 203 37.94 11.79 -21.29
CA GLN A 203 37.70 12.27 -22.66
C GLN A 203 36.37 11.78 -23.27
N PRO A 204 35.76 12.54 -24.20
CA PRO A 204 34.55 12.13 -24.89
C PRO A 204 34.85 11.43 -26.22
N THR A 205 34.25 10.26 -26.46
CA THR A 205 34.15 9.70 -27.83
C THR A 205 32.73 9.20 -28.14
N THR A 206 32.35 9.43 -29.41
CA THR A 206 31.24 8.88 -30.22
C THR A 206 29.78 9.14 -29.77
N TYR A 207 29.21 10.28 -30.24
CA TYR A 207 27.93 10.84 -29.78
C TYR A 207 26.67 10.43 -30.59
N ARG A 208 26.75 9.92 -31.83
CA ARG A 208 25.56 9.90 -32.72
C ARG A 208 24.75 8.59 -32.78
N SER A 209 25.39 7.43 -32.77
CA SER A 209 24.68 6.12 -32.73
C SER A 209 24.17 5.78 -31.31
N HIS A 210 24.94 6.14 -30.29
CA HIS A 210 24.61 5.96 -28.87
C HIS A 210 23.33 6.69 -28.41
N ASN A 211 22.92 7.75 -29.11
CA ASN A 211 21.79 8.59 -28.72
C ASN A 211 20.44 7.98 -29.09
N ILE A 212 20.36 7.17 -30.15
CA ILE A 212 19.11 6.46 -30.53
C ILE A 212 18.89 5.26 -29.58
N GLN A 213 19.95 4.48 -29.33
CA GLN A 213 19.94 3.38 -28.35
C GLN A 213 19.57 3.87 -26.92
N ARG A 214 20.20 4.96 -26.44
CA ARG A 214 19.87 5.56 -25.13
C ARG A 214 18.45 6.09 -25.04
N ARG A 215 17.86 6.58 -26.14
CA ARG A 215 16.49 7.11 -26.15
C ARG A 215 15.47 5.98 -26.02
N ALA A 216 15.71 4.85 -26.69
CA ALA A 216 14.91 3.63 -26.57
C ALA A 216 15.03 2.99 -25.16
N GLU A 217 16.24 2.90 -24.62
CA GLU A 217 16.48 2.42 -23.24
C GLU A 217 15.84 3.31 -22.18
N SER A 218 15.87 4.63 -22.37
CA SER A 218 15.23 5.61 -21.47
C SER A 218 13.71 5.53 -21.51
N ALA A 219 13.11 5.33 -22.69
CA ALA A 219 11.66 5.13 -22.81
C ALA A 219 11.22 3.82 -22.13
N TYR A 220 11.96 2.75 -22.33
CA TYR A 220 11.69 1.44 -21.73
C TYR A 220 11.75 1.47 -20.19
N SER A 221 12.76 2.16 -19.64
CA SER A 221 12.92 2.38 -18.20
C SER A 221 11.74 3.15 -17.58
N LYS A 222 11.19 4.14 -18.28
CA LYS A 222 10.02 4.91 -17.81
C LYS A 222 8.75 4.07 -17.80
N ILE A 223 8.56 3.22 -18.82
CA ILE A 223 7.41 2.31 -18.89
C ILE A 223 7.46 1.28 -17.75
N GLN A 224 8.65 0.74 -17.43
CA GLN A 224 8.83 -0.14 -16.26
C GLN A 224 8.47 0.54 -14.93
N ALA A 225 8.91 1.79 -14.75
CA ALA A 225 8.57 2.57 -13.55
C ALA A 225 7.07 2.86 -13.45
N MET A 226 6.42 3.18 -14.58
CA MET A 226 4.97 3.37 -14.65
C MET A 226 4.23 2.08 -14.28
N ALA A 227 4.61 0.94 -14.87
CA ALA A 227 4.04 -0.37 -14.54
C ALA A 227 4.19 -0.72 -13.05
N TRP A 228 5.33 -0.39 -12.45
CA TRP A 228 5.59 -0.58 -11.03
C TRP A 228 4.68 0.29 -10.15
N LEU A 229 4.50 1.57 -10.50
CA LEU A 229 3.58 2.48 -9.79
C LEU A 229 2.13 1.99 -9.88
N LEU A 230 1.70 1.54 -11.06
CA LEU A 230 0.39 0.91 -11.26
C LEU A 230 0.20 -0.32 -10.35
N GLY A 231 1.23 -1.17 -10.25
CA GLY A 231 1.23 -2.33 -9.35
C GLY A 231 1.12 -1.95 -7.87
N ILE A 232 1.78 -0.88 -7.43
CA ILE A 232 1.68 -0.37 -6.05
C ILE A 232 0.27 0.15 -5.76
N VAL A 233 -0.29 0.97 -6.66
CA VAL A 233 -1.66 1.48 -6.52
C VAL A 233 -2.65 0.32 -6.45
N GLY A 234 -2.48 -0.69 -7.29
CA GLY A 234 -3.26 -1.93 -7.25
C GLY A 234 -3.08 -2.71 -5.94
N MET A 235 -1.87 -2.80 -5.40
CA MET A 235 -1.59 -3.47 -4.12
C MET A 235 -2.28 -2.78 -2.95
N PHE A 236 -2.14 -1.45 -2.82
CA PHE A 236 -2.85 -0.69 -1.79
C PHE A 236 -4.36 -0.79 -1.96
N GLY A 237 -4.87 -0.70 -3.19
CA GLY A 237 -6.29 -0.90 -3.49
C GLY A 237 -6.79 -2.28 -3.04
N THR A 238 -6.02 -3.34 -3.29
CA THR A 238 -6.37 -4.71 -2.89
C THR A 238 -6.41 -4.87 -1.37
N VAL A 239 -5.46 -4.28 -0.65
CA VAL A 239 -5.46 -4.25 0.83
C VAL A 239 -6.71 -3.53 1.34
N ILE A 240 -7.04 -2.37 0.78
CA ILE A 240 -8.23 -1.60 1.16
C ILE A 240 -9.51 -2.41 0.92
N VAL A 241 -9.67 -3.01 -0.25
CA VAL A 241 -10.85 -3.83 -0.61
C VAL A 241 -11.00 -5.03 0.33
N THR A 242 -9.89 -5.68 0.68
CA THR A 242 -9.87 -6.82 1.62
C THR A 242 -10.38 -6.45 3.01
N LEU A 243 -10.11 -5.21 3.46
CA LEU A 243 -10.50 -4.72 4.78
C LEU A 243 -11.89 -4.05 4.79
N MET A 244 -12.37 -3.58 3.64
CA MET A 244 -13.60 -2.80 3.56
C MET A 244 -14.85 -3.67 3.84
N PRO A 245 -15.80 -3.20 4.67
CA PRO A 245 -17.01 -3.96 5.01
C PRO A 245 -18.15 -3.83 3.98
N GLN A 246 -17.95 -3.09 2.88
CA GLN A 246 -19.00 -2.75 1.92
C GLN A 246 -18.95 -3.64 0.66
N TRP A 247 -19.03 -4.96 0.81
CA TRP A 247 -19.05 -5.87 -0.34
C TRP A 247 -20.47 -6.08 -0.87
N LYS A 248 -21.42 -6.35 0.02
CA LYS A 248 -22.85 -6.45 -0.29
C LYS A 248 -23.61 -5.39 0.50
N VAL A 249 -24.62 -4.77 -0.10
CA VAL A 249 -25.50 -3.80 0.58
C VAL A 249 -26.93 -4.28 0.45
N SER A 250 -27.75 -4.20 1.49
CA SER A 250 -29.18 -4.46 1.37
C SER A 250 -29.96 -3.43 2.19
N ALA A 251 -30.98 -2.83 1.59
CA ALA A 251 -31.85 -1.86 2.25
C ALA A 251 -33.26 -2.45 2.42
N PHE A 252 -33.65 -2.73 3.66
CA PHE A 252 -34.99 -3.24 3.97
C PHE A 252 -35.99 -2.07 3.98
N THR A 253 -36.89 -2.03 3.00
CA THR A 253 -38.05 -1.12 2.99
C THR A 253 -39.31 -1.97 3.09
N GLY A 254 -39.79 -2.23 4.30
CA GLY A 254 -41.04 -2.97 4.52
C GLY A 254 -42.27 -2.05 4.39
N ASN A 255 -43.39 -2.56 3.85
CA ASN A 255 -44.64 -1.79 3.71
C ASN A 255 -45.24 -1.32 5.05
N ASN A 256 -44.79 -1.86 6.20
CA ASN A 256 -45.36 -1.58 7.53
C ASN A 256 -44.32 -1.33 8.65
N ILE A 257 -43.06 -0.97 8.35
CA ILE A 257 -42.07 -0.70 9.40
C ILE A 257 -41.29 0.59 9.09
N ILE A 258 -41.37 1.53 10.03
CA ILE A 258 -40.80 2.90 10.02
C ILE A 258 -39.26 2.89 10.19
N VAL A 259 -38.59 1.78 9.91
CA VAL A 259 -37.16 1.59 10.15
C VAL A 259 -36.48 1.22 8.84
N PHE A 260 -35.71 2.17 8.29
CA PHE A 260 -34.77 1.90 7.21
C PHE A 260 -33.55 1.21 7.82
N GLU A 261 -33.41 -0.10 7.56
CA GLU A 261 -32.26 -0.90 7.97
C GLU A 261 -31.38 -1.17 6.75
N THR A 262 -30.15 -0.65 6.77
CA THR A 262 -29.17 -0.88 5.69
C THR A 262 -28.08 -1.82 6.19
N ILE A 263 -28.05 -3.04 5.66
CA ILE A 263 -27.05 -4.05 6.03
C ILE A 263 -25.90 -4.00 5.01
N TRP A 264 -24.68 -3.91 5.52
CA TRP A 264 -23.43 -3.99 4.77
C TRP A 264 -22.75 -5.30 5.15
N GLU A 265 -22.64 -6.23 4.21
CA GLU A 265 -21.90 -7.47 4.44
C GLU A 265 -20.49 -7.28 3.87
N GLY A 266 -19.49 -7.40 4.73
CA GLY A 266 -18.09 -7.39 4.38
C GLY A 266 -17.50 -8.79 4.38
N LEU A 267 -16.24 -8.86 3.98
CA LEU A 267 -15.49 -10.10 3.99
C LEU A 267 -15.23 -10.61 5.42
N TRP A 268 -14.96 -9.72 6.38
CA TRP A 268 -14.60 -10.05 7.76
C TRP A 268 -15.67 -9.72 8.80
N MET A 269 -16.61 -8.84 8.44
CA MET A 269 -17.61 -8.32 9.35
C MET A 269 -18.92 -8.01 8.62
N VAL A 270 -20.04 -8.13 9.32
CA VAL A 270 -21.36 -7.67 8.87
C VAL A 270 -21.74 -6.46 9.70
N CYS A 271 -22.08 -5.36 9.04
CA CYS A 271 -22.50 -4.12 9.65
C CYS A 271 -23.97 -3.82 9.33
N VAL A 272 -24.83 -3.78 10.34
CA VAL A 272 -26.24 -3.38 10.20
C VAL A 272 -26.38 -1.91 10.56
N SER A 273 -26.88 -1.06 9.68
CA SER A 273 -27.14 0.35 9.97
C SER A 273 -28.62 0.57 10.29
N HIS A 274 -28.92 0.91 11.54
CA HIS A 274 -30.22 1.40 11.99
C HIS A 274 -30.18 2.92 12.15
N ILE A 275 -30.70 3.69 11.20
CA ILE A 275 -30.83 5.18 11.18
C ILE A 275 -29.53 5.96 11.53
N LYS A 276 -29.02 5.87 12.76
CA LYS A 276 -27.79 6.50 13.26
C LYS A 276 -26.83 5.55 13.97
N ASN A 277 -27.16 4.29 14.18
CA ASN A 277 -26.31 3.31 14.85
C ASN A 277 -25.94 2.23 13.82
N TYR A 278 -24.66 1.91 13.66
CA TYR A 278 -24.26 0.71 12.93
C TYR A 278 -24.03 -0.42 13.95
N GLN A 279 -24.16 -1.66 13.54
CA GLN A 279 -23.88 -2.83 14.34
C GLN A 279 -23.01 -3.77 13.53
N CYS A 280 -21.70 -3.65 13.73
CA CYS A 280 -20.70 -4.41 13.02
C CYS A 280 -20.22 -5.61 13.83
N GLU A 281 -20.63 -6.81 13.47
CA GLU A 281 -20.15 -8.05 14.07
C GLU A 281 -19.07 -8.69 13.20
N PHE A 282 -17.96 -9.10 13.81
CA PHE A 282 -17.07 -10.07 13.18
C PHE A 282 -17.76 -11.43 13.12
N TYR A 283 -17.59 -12.15 12.02
CA TYR A 283 -18.16 -13.49 11.92
C TYR A 283 -17.55 -14.41 12.98
N LYS A 284 -18.37 -14.86 13.95
CA LYS A 284 -17.95 -15.64 15.12
C LYS A 284 -17.42 -17.04 14.81
N SER A 285 -17.75 -17.63 13.67
CA SER A 285 -17.36 -19.00 13.35
C SER A 285 -17.06 -19.16 11.86
N ILE A 286 -15.79 -19.47 11.57
CA ILE A 286 -15.25 -19.70 10.22
C ILE A 286 -15.88 -20.95 9.57
N LEU A 287 -16.39 -21.91 10.34
CA LEU A 287 -17.00 -23.13 9.80
C LEU A 287 -18.50 -23.01 9.46
N ALA A 288 -19.16 -21.90 9.80
CA ALA A 288 -20.60 -21.72 9.63
C ALA A 288 -20.98 -20.80 8.45
N LEU A 289 -19.98 -20.36 7.66
CA LEU A 289 -20.14 -19.32 6.65
C LEU A 289 -20.24 -19.93 5.24
N PRO A 290 -20.90 -19.26 4.26
CA PRO A 290 -21.02 -19.81 2.92
C PRO A 290 -19.63 -20.08 2.31
N PRO A 291 -19.43 -21.23 1.63
CA PRO A 291 -18.13 -21.65 1.12
C PRO A 291 -17.49 -20.64 0.15
N LEU A 292 -18.34 -19.87 -0.57
CA LEU A 292 -17.91 -18.79 -1.45
C LEU A 292 -17.16 -17.67 -0.70
N LEU A 293 -17.59 -17.34 0.52
CA LEU A 293 -17.02 -16.23 1.30
C LEU A 293 -15.67 -16.62 1.93
N ASP A 294 -15.52 -17.87 2.37
CA ASP A 294 -14.24 -18.38 2.87
C ASP A 294 -13.21 -18.55 1.75
N ALA A 295 -13.66 -19.01 0.57
CA ALA A 295 -12.82 -18.99 -0.62
C ALA A 295 -12.38 -17.56 -0.96
N ALA A 296 -13.31 -16.59 -0.94
CA ALA A 296 -12.98 -15.19 -1.21
C ALA A 296 -11.92 -14.62 -0.24
N ARG A 297 -11.99 -14.94 1.06
CA ARG A 297 -10.96 -14.55 2.04
C ARG A 297 -9.58 -15.06 1.66
N ALA A 298 -9.49 -16.36 1.38
CA ALA A 298 -8.23 -16.98 1.01
C ALA A 298 -7.67 -16.36 -0.29
N LEU A 299 -8.51 -16.14 -1.30
CA LEU A 299 -8.12 -15.52 -2.56
C LEU A 299 -7.63 -14.08 -2.38
N MET A 300 -8.33 -13.26 -1.58
CA MET A 300 -7.93 -11.88 -1.31
C MET A 300 -6.62 -11.80 -0.50
N CYS A 301 -6.46 -12.62 0.53
CA CYS A 301 -5.21 -12.68 1.32
C CYS A 301 -4.02 -13.17 0.49
N THR A 302 -4.22 -14.17 -0.37
CA THR A 302 -3.17 -14.67 -1.26
C THR A 302 -2.82 -13.64 -2.34
N ALA A 303 -3.78 -12.90 -2.88
CA ALA A 303 -3.53 -11.79 -3.80
C ALA A 303 -2.73 -10.66 -3.14
N CYS A 304 -3.02 -10.30 -1.89
CA CYS A 304 -2.22 -9.36 -1.11
C CYS A 304 -0.77 -9.84 -0.95
N ALA A 305 -0.56 -11.09 -0.54
CA ALA A 305 0.77 -11.65 -0.37
C ALA A 305 1.56 -11.69 -1.71
N LEU A 306 0.91 -12.13 -2.78
CA LEU A 306 1.51 -12.20 -4.11
C LEU A 306 1.85 -10.82 -4.67
N SER A 307 1.00 -9.81 -4.49
CA SER A 307 1.27 -8.44 -4.95
C SER A 307 2.43 -7.77 -4.19
N VAL A 308 2.58 -8.05 -2.89
CA VAL A 308 3.75 -7.60 -2.11
C VAL A 308 5.03 -8.27 -2.62
N LEU A 309 5.02 -9.59 -2.81
CA LEU A 309 6.16 -10.33 -3.37
C LEU A 309 6.49 -9.84 -4.79
N ALA A 310 5.48 -9.63 -5.63
CA ALA A 310 5.62 -9.09 -6.98
C ALA A 310 6.31 -7.72 -6.98
N CYS A 311 5.93 -6.84 -6.05
CA CYS A 311 6.54 -5.53 -5.90
C CYS A 311 8.03 -5.63 -5.55
N LEU A 312 8.41 -6.53 -4.64
CA LEU A 312 9.81 -6.76 -4.26
C LEU A 312 10.63 -7.36 -5.41
N ILE A 313 10.05 -8.32 -6.14
CA ILE A 313 10.70 -8.95 -7.29
C ILE A 313 10.85 -7.94 -8.44
N ALA A 314 9.83 -7.10 -8.69
CA ALA A 314 9.89 -6.03 -9.68
C ALA A 314 10.99 -5.01 -9.32
N LEU A 315 11.08 -4.63 -8.04
CA LEU A 315 12.15 -3.78 -7.53
C LEU A 315 13.55 -4.36 -7.78
N ALA A 316 13.73 -5.68 -7.73
CA ALA A 316 15.00 -6.30 -8.07
C ALA A 316 15.26 -6.40 -9.59
N GLY A 317 14.19 -6.49 -10.40
CA GLY A 317 14.24 -6.74 -11.86
C GLY A 317 14.26 -5.50 -12.77
N MET A 318 13.87 -4.31 -12.28
CA MET A 318 13.85 -3.11 -13.13
C MET A 318 15.25 -2.78 -13.69
N LYS A 319 15.32 -2.33 -14.95
CA LYS A 319 16.59 -1.92 -15.59
C LYS A 319 17.22 -0.70 -14.91
N CYS A 320 16.39 0.11 -14.24
CA CYS A 320 16.84 1.17 -13.34
C CYS A 320 17.70 0.64 -12.16
N VAL A 321 17.66 -0.66 -11.86
CA VAL A 321 18.26 -1.27 -10.68
C VAL A 321 19.60 -1.93 -10.97
N ARG A 322 20.63 -1.43 -10.28
CA ARG A 322 22.00 -1.93 -10.36
C ARG A 322 22.15 -3.17 -9.49
N SER A 323 21.82 -4.35 -10.05
CA SER A 323 22.05 -5.64 -9.39
C SER A 323 23.52 -6.10 -9.53
N PRO A 324 24.13 -6.76 -8.53
CA PRO A 324 25.47 -7.33 -8.64
C PRO A 324 25.45 -8.54 -9.59
N GLY A 325 26.18 -8.45 -10.71
CA GLY A 325 26.12 -9.44 -11.79
C GLY A 325 25.12 -9.00 -12.86
N ASN A 326 25.60 -8.24 -13.85
CA ASN A 326 24.77 -7.60 -14.87
C ASN A 326 24.33 -8.57 -15.98
N ASN A 327 23.68 -9.66 -15.60
CA ASN A 327 23.09 -10.60 -16.55
C ASN A 327 21.70 -10.09 -16.93
N GLU A 328 21.58 -9.46 -18.10
CA GLU A 328 20.29 -8.97 -18.64
C GLU A 328 19.23 -10.09 -18.70
N LYS A 329 19.65 -11.34 -18.90
CA LYS A 329 18.77 -12.52 -18.83
C LYS A 329 18.13 -12.71 -17.45
N VAL A 330 18.89 -12.52 -16.37
CA VAL A 330 18.41 -12.69 -14.99
C VAL A 330 17.43 -11.58 -14.61
N LYS A 331 17.73 -10.33 -14.97
CA LYS A 331 16.82 -9.19 -14.75
C LYS A 331 15.50 -9.35 -15.50
N ARG A 332 15.56 -9.85 -16.75
CA ARG A 332 14.37 -10.19 -17.56
C ARG A 332 13.52 -11.25 -16.87
N ASN A 333 14.13 -12.31 -16.33
CA ASN A 333 13.41 -13.35 -15.60
C ASN A 333 12.75 -12.82 -14.32
N PHE A 334 13.43 -11.93 -13.56
CA PHE A 334 12.82 -11.27 -12.41
C PHE A 334 11.62 -10.41 -12.80
N LEU A 335 11.75 -9.59 -13.85
CA LEU A 335 10.66 -8.76 -14.33
C LEU A 335 9.47 -9.59 -14.83
N PHE A 336 9.75 -10.68 -15.55
CA PHE A 336 8.73 -11.61 -16.01
C PHE A 336 8.01 -12.29 -14.84
N THR A 337 8.77 -12.79 -13.86
CA THR A 337 8.22 -13.41 -12.65
C THR A 337 7.35 -12.43 -11.88
N ALA A 338 7.81 -11.18 -11.73
CA ALA A 338 7.06 -10.11 -11.10
C ALA A 338 5.76 -9.80 -11.88
N GLY A 339 5.84 -9.71 -13.20
CA GLY A 339 4.68 -9.49 -14.07
C GLY A 339 3.64 -10.59 -13.96
N VAL A 340 4.07 -11.85 -14.00
CA VAL A 340 3.19 -13.02 -13.81
C VAL A 340 2.55 -13.00 -12.44
N SER A 341 3.30 -12.67 -11.38
CA SER A 341 2.75 -12.57 -10.03
C SER A 341 1.77 -11.41 -9.84
N PHE A 342 2.00 -10.25 -10.46
CA PHE A 342 1.03 -9.14 -10.45
C PHE A 342 -0.23 -9.48 -11.25
N PHE A 343 -0.07 -10.12 -12.40
CA PHE A 343 -1.19 -10.58 -13.21
C PHE A 343 -2.03 -11.62 -12.46
N LEU A 344 -1.37 -12.63 -11.87
CA LEU A 344 -2.03 -13.65 -11.06
C LEU A 344 -2.74 -13.01 -9.86
N ALA A 345 -2.08 -12.10 -9.13
CA ALA A 345 -2.71 -11.38 -8.03
C ALA A 345 -3.96 -10.61 -8.49
N GLY A 346 -3.90 -9.91 -9.63
CA GLY A 346 -5.05 -9.21 -10.19
C GLY A 346 -6.21 -10.14 -10.57
N VAL A 347 -5.92 -11.31 -11.17
CA VAL A 347 -6.93 -12.34 -11.45
C VAL A 347 -7.54 -12.88 -10.15
N LEU A 348 -6.72 -13.14 -9.13
CA LEU A 348 -7.20 -13.60 -7.82
C LEU A 348 -8.06 -12.57 -7.09
N VAL A 349 -7.91 -11.27 -7.37
CA VAL A 349 -8.83 -10.23 -6.89
C VAL A 349 -10.13 -10.23 -7.70
N LEU A 350 -10.05 -10.35 -9.02
CA LEU A 350 -11.24 -10.29 -9.88
C LEU A 350 -12.17 -11.49 -9.74
N ILE A 351 -11.64 -12.69 -9.47
CA ILE A 351 -12.45 -13.90 -9.27
C ILE A 351 -13.50 -13.72 -8.15
N PRO A 352 -13.11 -13.49 -6.88
CA PRO A 352 -14.08 -13.36 -5.80
C PRO A 352 -14.98 -12.14 -5.97
N VAL A 353 -14.46 -11.02 -6.46
CA VAL A 353 -15.26 -9.80 -6.68
C VAL A 353 -16.32 -10.04 -7.76
N SER A 354 -15.98 -10.69 -8.87
CA SER A 354 -16.93 -10.99 -9.95
C SER A 354 -17.92 -12.09 -9.58
N CYS A 355 -17.49 -13.14 -8.88
CA CYS A 355 -18.39 -14.19 -8.40
C CYS A 355 -19.41 -13.64 -7.41
N ILE A 356 -18.97 -12.81 -6.45
CA ILE A 356 -19.88 -12.16 -5.49
C ILE A 356 -20.81 -11.17 -6.20
N ALA A 357 -20.33 -10.42 -7.20
CA ALA A 357 -21.19 -9.55 -8.00
C ALA A 357 -22.25 -10.34 -8.78
N ASN A 358 -21.90 -11.47 -9.40
CA ASN A 358 -22.84 -12.31 -10.13
C ASN A 358 -23.90 -12.91 -9.19
N ASP A 359 -23.50 -13.42 -8.03
CA ASP A 359 -24.40 -13.91 -6.97
C ASP A 359 -25.42 -12.84 -6.54
N ILE A 360 -24.98 -11.58 -6.35
CA ILE A 360 -25.87 -10.46 -6.03
C ILE A 360 -26.84 -10.17 -7.17
N ILE A 361 -26.37 -10.19 -8.42
CA ILE A 361 -27.19 -9.92 -9.60
C ILE A 361 -28.26 -11.00 -9.77
N GLU A 362 -27.88 -12.27 -9.64
CA GLU A 362 -28.82 -13.40 -9.69
C GLU A 362 -29.87 -13.32 -8.58
N ASP A 363 -29.45 -13.03 -7.35
CA ASP A 363 -30.36 -12.79 -6.22
C ASP A 363 -31.32 -11.62 -6.47
N PHE A 364 -30.87 -10.56 -7.14
CA PHE A 364 -31.69 -9.37 -7.40
C PHE A 364 -32.84 -9.65 -8.39
N TYR A 365 -32.57 -10.48 -9.41
CA TYR A 365 -33.54 -10.85 -10.44
C TYR A 365 -34.42 -12.05 -10.06
N ASN A 366 -34.08 -12.80 -9.02
CA ASN A 366 -34.87 -13.94 -8.57
C ASN A 366 -36.26 -13.48 -8.05
N PRO A 367 -37.37 -13.89 -8.69
CA PRO A 367 -38.72 -13.46 -8.30
C PRO A 367 -39.20 -14.04 -6.97
N GLU A 368 -38.55 -15.09 -6.45
CA GLU A 368 -38.92 -15.69 -5.16
C GLU A 368 -38.46 -14.85 -3.95
N ILE A 369 -37.50 -13.95 -4.15
CA ILE A 369 -36.92 -13.15 -3.08
C ILE A 369 -37.77 -11.89 -2.86
N GLN A 370 -38.29 -11.74 -1.64
CA GLN A 370 -39.05 -10.57 -1.22
C GLN A 370 -38.26 -9.28 -1.53
N ALA A 371 -38.92 -8.25 -2.05
CA ALA A 371 -38.29 -6.97 -2.41
C ALA A 371 -37.46 -6.34 -1.27
N ALA A 372 -37.82 -6.61 0.00
CA ALA A 372 -37.10 -6.12 1.17
C ALA A 372 -35.73 -6.80 1.39
N ARG A 373 -35.47 -7.98 0.83
CA ARG A 373 -34.21 -8.74 1.01
C ARG A 373 -33.28 -8.66 -0.20
N LYS A 374 -33.57 -7.78 -1.16
CA LYS A 374 -32.73 -7.61 -2.35
C LYS A 374 -31.39 -7.00 -1.97
N ARG A 375 -30.32 -7.54 -2.56
CA ARG A 375 -28.94 -7.11 -2.36
C ARG A 375 -28.49 -6.24 -3.54
N GLU A 376 -27.69 -5.24 -3.24
CA GLU A 376 -27.06 -4.31 -4.16
C GLU A 376 -25.53 -4.42 -4.06
N LEU A 377 -24.86 -3.96 -5.12
CA LEU A 377 -23.41 -3.97 -5.23
C LEU A 377 -22.79 -2.96 -4.25
N GLY A 378 -21.88 -3.41 -3.40
CA GLY A 378 -21.15 -2.52 -2.49
C GLY A 378 -19.94 -1.84 -3.11
N ALA A 379 -19.51 -0.72 -2.50
CA ALA A 379 -18.36 0.08 -2.95
C ALA A 379 -17.05 -0.73 -3.06
N ALA A 380 -16.87 -1.75 -2.21
CA ALA A 380 -15.69 -2.60 -2.24
C ALA A 380 -15.58 -3.39 -3.55
N LEU A 381 -16.68 -3.75 -4.20
CA LEU A 381 -16.66 -4.48 -5.47
C LEU A 381 -16.11 -3.61 -6.60
N TYR A 382 -16.55 -2.36 -6.68
CA TYR A 382 -16.04 -1.40 -7.67
C TYR A 382 -14.53 -1.14 -7.48
N LEU A 383 -14.11 -0.91 -6.22
CA LEU A 383 -12.68 -0.77 -5.89
C LEU A 383 -11.89 -2.05 -6.19
N GLY A 384 -12.51 -3.23 -6.02
CA GLY A 384 -11.95 -4.52 -6.39
C GLY A 384 -11.68 -4.66 -7.89
N TRP A 385 -12.64 -4.25 -8.73
CA TRP A 385 -12.44 -4.22 -10.18
C TRP A 385 -11.35 -3.24 -10.60
N VAL A 386 -11.36 -2.03 -10.03
CA VAL A 386 -10.34 -1.00 -10.34
C VAL A 386 -8.94 -1.45 -9.91
N SER A 387 -8.80 -1.99 -8.70
CA SER A 387 -7.51 -2.50 -8.19
C SER A 387 -7.02 -3.71 -8.97
N GLY A 388 -7.90 -4.68 -9.28
CA GLY A 388 -7.59 -5.82 -10.14
C GLY A 388 -7.14 -5.39 -11.54
N ALA A 389 -7.82 -4.42 -12.15
CA ALA A 389 -7.44 -3.86 -13.44
C ALA A 389 -6.04 -3.20 -13.39
N PHE A 390 -5.73 -2.41 -12.36
CA PHE A 390 -4.41 -1.81 -12.21
C PHE A 390 -3.30 -2.86 -12.03
N LEU A 391 -3.56 -3.93 -11.27
CA LEU A 391 -2.63 -5.06 -11.12
C LEU A 391 -2.41 -5.81 -12.44
N ILE A 392 -3.47 -6.07 -13.20
CA ILE A 392 -3.40 -6.75 -14.51
C ILE A 392 -2.69 -5.87 -15.54
N CYS A 393 -3.00 -4.57 -15.60
CA CYS A 393 -2.31 -3.64 -16.48
C CYS A 393 -0.83 -3.53 -16.13
N GLY A 394 -0.48 -3.39 -14.85
CA GLY A 394 0.91 -3.37 -14.40
C GLY A 394 1.65 -4.68 -14.69
N GLY A 395 1.01 -5.83 -14.43
CA GLY A 395 1.56 -7.16 -14.72
C GLY A 395 1.71 -7.43 -16.22
N GLY A 396 0.71 -7.07 -17.02
CA GLY A 396 0.70 -7.20 -18.47
C GLY A 396 1.78 -6.34 -19.14
N MET A 397 2.02 -5.12 -18.62
CA MET A 397 3.15 -4.30 -19.05
C MET A 397 4.49 -4.99 -18.77
N PHE A 398 4.66 -5.64 -17.60
CA PHE A 398 5.87 -6.40 -17.30
C PHE A 398 6.03 -7.69 -18.13
N CYS A 399 4.94 -8.39 -18.44
CA CYS A 399 4.95 -9.60 -19.26
C CYS A 399 5.11 -9.32 -20.76
N GLY A 400 4.50 -8.23 -21.27
CA GLY A 400 4.59 -7.83 -22.67
C GLY A 400 6.03 -7.53 -23.12
N PHE A 401 6.90 -7.20 -22.17
CA PHE A 401 8.33 -7.03 -22.40
C PHE A 401 9.09 -8.33 -22.72
N CYS A 402 8.52 -9.51 -22.47
CA CYS A 402 9.05 -10.78 -22.97
C CYS A 402 8.58 -11.10 -24.40
N CYS A 403 7.43 -10.55 -24.84
CA CYS A 403 6.83 -10.86 -26.13
C CYS A 403 7.29 -9.96 -27.29
N CYS A 404 8.09 -8.92 -27.01
CA CYS A 404 8.87 -8.26 -28.05
C CYS A 404 10.24 -8.95 -28.12
N PRO A 405 10.46 -9.91 -29.03
CA PRO A 405 11.81 -10.35 -29.35
C PRO A 405 12.62 -9.13 -29.79
N GLU A 406 13.85 -9.02 -29.27
CA GLU A 406 14.91 -8.30 -29.97
C GLU A 406 14.91 -8.83 -31.41
N GLU A 407 14.68 -7.93 -32.35
CA GLU A 407 14.94 -8.20 -33.75
C GLU A 407 16.37 -8.74 -33.84
N PRO A 408 16.59 -9.91 -34.48
CA PRO A 408 17.88 -10.56 -34.43
C PRO A 408 18.94 -9.60 -34.97
N GLU A 409 20.04 -9.45 -34.23
CA GLU A 409 21.26 -8.81 -34.73
C GLU A 409 21.57 -9.40 -36.11
N ILE A 410 21.33 -8.60 -37.16
CA ILE A 410 21.89 -8.88 -38.47
C ILE A 410 23.39 -8.75 -38.30
N TYR A 411 24.06 -9.90 -38.23
CA TYR A 411 25.50 -10.06 -38.38
C TYR A 411 25.99 -9.23 -39.58
N GLN A 412 26.54 -8.04 -39.31
CA GLN A 412 27.37 -7.33 -40.28
C GLN A 412 28.83 -7.62 -39.96
N HIS A 413 29.22 -8.87 -40.22
CA HIS A 413 30.61 -9.21 -40.46
C HIS A 413 30.96 -8.69 -41.87
N SER A 414 31.58 -7.51 -41.95
CA SER A 414 32.35 -7.11 -43.13
C SER A 414 33.48 -6.18 -42.72
N ALA A 415 34.64 -6.83 -42.52
CA ALA A 415 36.04 -6.40 -42.60
C ALA A 415 36.47 -4.94 -42.29
N PRO A 416 37.61 -4.74 -41.60
CA PRO A 416 38.27 -3.44 -41.52
C PRO A 416 38.79 -3.04 -42.91
N CYS A 417 38.37 -1.87 -43.40
CA CYS A 417 39.02 -1.24 -44.54
C CYS A 417 40.36 -0.68 -44.05
N SER A 418 41.41 -1.50 -44.11
CA SER A 418 42.79 -1.09 -43.93
C SER A 418 43.23 -0.16 -45.05
N GLU A 419 43.94 0.89 -44.67
CA GLU A 419 44.69 1.84 -45.50
C GLU A 419 45.28 1.23 -46.78
N ILE A 420 44.88 1.76 -47.94
CA ILE A 420 45.64 1.61 -49.18
C ILE A 420 46.62 2.78 -49.26
N LYS A 421 47.90 2.50 -48.99
CA LYS A 421 49.02 3.39 -49.31
C LYS A 421 49.22 3.46 -50.84
N PRO A 422 49.65 4.60 -51.41
CA PRO A 422 49.79 4.78 -52.85
C PRO A 422 51.01 4.01 -53.40
N MET A 423 50.81 3.20 -54.44
CA MET A 423 51.90 2.66 -55.26
C MET A 423 52.27 3.66 -56.35
N ALA A 424 53.51 4.15 -56.27
CA ALA A 424 54.16 4.94 -57.30
C ALA A 424 54.29 4.11 -58.59
N MET A 425 53.81 4.68 -59.71
CA MET A 425 54.00 4.11 -61.03
C MET A 425 55.40 4.50 -61.54
N ARG A 426 56.22 3.49 -61.80
CA ARG A 426 57.58 3.60 -62.35
C ARG A 426 57.48 3.79 -63.87
N SER A 427 58.23 4.77 -64.36
CA SER A 427 58.48 5.09 -65.77
C SER A 427 58.90 3.90 -66.62
N TYR A 428 58.35 3.83 -67.83
CA TYR A 428 59.03 3.33 -69.02
C TYR A 428 58.91 4.34 -70.14
#